data_AF-A0A954ZCN5-F1
#
_entry.id   AF-A0A954ZCN5-F1
#
_cell.length_a   1.000
_cell.length_b   1.000
_cell.length_c   1.000
_cell.angle_alpha   90.00
_cell.angle_beta   90.00
_cell.angle_gamma   90.00
#
_symmetry.space_group_name_H-M   'P 1'
#
loop_
_entity.id
_entity.type
_entity.pdbx_description
1 polymer ?
#
loop_
_entity_poly.entity_id
_entity_poly.type
_entity_poly.pdbx_seq_one_letter_code
_entity_poly.pdbx_strand_id
1 'polypeptide(L)'
;MTVGNWQAGVALFIAGQMPVLFVSSGPGPAEAHPGATSAPSSSPPLRVPGSFNPLHDGHRQMAAVAQTLTGHPVTFELSIENVDKPTLGEAEIVRRCRQFLGHHPLVLTRAQKFAEKARLFPGTTFIVGADTIQRVGNSGYYKCAADFVAALDCFVDLNCRFLVFGRHDIDKFVGLDSIPLPDRLRGRCIEVAESEFRMDISSTELRGDAE
;
A
#
# COMPACT_ATOMS: atom_id res chain seq x y z
N MET A 1 -16.85 -6.92 13.46
CA MET A 1 -16.47 -6.89 14.89
C MET A 1 -15.24 -6.01 15.02
N THR A 2 -15.39 -4.84 15.62
CA THR A 2 -14.28 -3.96 15.99
C THR A 2 -13.58 -4.62 17.17
N VAL A 3 -12.42 -5.23 16.92
CA VAL A 3 -11.71 -5.97 17.96
C VAL A 3 -11.03 -4.94 18.86
N GLY A 4 -11.48 -4.82 20.11
CA GLY A 4 -10.77 -4.09 21.17
C GLY A 4 -9.36 -4.65 21.48
N ASN A 5 -8.93 -5.69 20.77
CA ASN A 5 -7.62 -6.30 20.84
C ASN A 5 -7.14 -6.71 19.43
N TRP A 6 -6.74 -5.73 18.60
CA TRP A 6 -6.20 -5.99 17.26
C TRP A 6 -5.01 -6.96 17.27
N GLN A 7 -4.29 -7.07 18.40
CA GLN A 7 -3.19 -8.02 18.59
C GLN A 7 -3.69 -9.46 18.58
N ALA A 8 -4.83 -9.76 19.22
CA ALA A 8 -5.47 -11.07 19.10
C ALA A 8 -5.88 -11.36 17.64
N GLY A 9 -6.32 -10.32 16.91
CA GLY A 9 -6.58 -10.42 15.47
C GLY A 9 -5.34 -10.80 14.65
N VAL A 10 -4.16 -10.31 15.03
CA VAL A 10 -2.89 -10.64 14.36
C VAL A 10 -2.59 -12.14 14.47
N ALA A 11 -2.75 -12.74 15.66
CA ALA A 11 -2.51 -14.18 15.83
C ALA A 11 -3.45 -15.04 14.96
N LEU A 12 -4.74 -14.71 14.92
CA LEU A 12 -5.73 -15.42 14.07
C LEU A 12 -5.42 -15.23 12.57
N PHE A 13 -4.96 -14.04 12.18
CA PHE A 13 -4.52 -13.75 10.81
C PHE A 13 -3.27 -14.55 10.41
N ILE A 14 -2.27 -14.64 11.30
CA ILE A 14 -1.07 -15.46 11.08
C ILE A 14 -1.45 -16.93 10.93
N ALA A 15 -2.40 -17.42 11.74
CA ALA A 15 -2.95 -18.77 11.67
C ALA A 15 -3.79 -19.05 10.41
N GLY A 16 -3.96 -18.07 9.51
CA GLY A 16 -4.68 -18.25 8.24
C GLY A 16 -6.21 -18.29 8.38
N GLN A 17 -6.76 -17.90 9.53
CA GLN A 17 -8.20 -17.95 9.78
C GLN A 17 -8.98 -16.82 9.09
N MET A 18 -8.29 -15.83 8.54
CA MET A 18 -8.88 -14.78 7.71
C MET A 18 -7.91 -14.35 6.59
N PRO A 19 -8.42 -13.99 5.40
CA PRO A 19 -7.57 -13.61 4.27
C PRO A 19 -7.00 -12.18 4.41
N VAL A 20 -7.64 -11.36 5.23
CA VAL A 20 -7.32 -9.94 5.45
C VAL A 20 -7.65 -9.58 6.90
N LEU A 21 -6.80 -8.79 7.56
CA LEU A 21 -7.09 -8.21 8.87
C LEU A 21 -7.10 -6.69 8.79
N PHE A 22 -8.20 -6.06 9.20
CA PHE A 22 -8.28 -4.60 9.34
C PHE A 22 -7.88 -4.17 10.75
N VAL A 23 -6.91 -3.27 10.83
CA VAL A 23 -6.46 -2.63 12.06
C VAL A 23 -7.00 -1.20 12.03
N SER A 24 -8.06 -0.96 12.80
CA SER A 24 -8.73 0.35 12.87
C SER A 24 -7.87 1.35 13.64
N SER A 25 -7.85 2.59 13.16
CA SER A 25 -7.18 3.74 13.79
C SER A 25 -7.98 4.36 14.96
N GLY A 26 -8.87 3.59 15.60
CA GLY A 26 -9.74 4.10 16.67
C GLY A 26 -8.97 4.85 17.76
N PRO A 27 -9.60 5.83 18.43
CA PRO A 27 -8.93 6.64 19.43
C PRO A 27 -8.46 5.73 20.58
N GLY A 28 -7.41 6.14 21.28
CA GLY A 28 -7.17 5.65 22.63
C GLY A 28 -8.46 5.70 23.47
N PRO A 29 -8.53 4.97 24.59
CA PRO A 29 -9.79 4.54 25.18
C PRO A 29 -10.70 5.74 25.52
N ALA A 30 -11.80 5.92 24.77
CA ALA A 30 -13.10 6.35 25.25
C ALA A 30 -14.12 6.39 24.09
N GLU A 31 -15.31 5.87 24.40
CA GLU A 31 -16.60 6.09 23.72
C GLU A 31 -16.94 5.22 22.50
N ALA A 32 -17.39 4.00 22.82
CA ALA A 32 -18.19 3.17 21.94
C ALA A 32 -19.65 3.68 21.94
N HIS A 33 -20.16 4.12 20.79
CA HIS A 33 -21.60 4.18 20.53
C HIS A 33 -22.06 2.90 19.82
N PRO A 34 -23.10 2.21 20.34
CA PRO A 34 -23.58 0.97 19.75
C PRO A 34 -24.57 1.28 18.62
N GLY A 35 -24.21 0.89 17.39
CA GLY A 35 -25.16 0.79 16.29
C GLY A 35 -24.64 1.31 14.96
N ALA A 36 -23.95 0.45 14.21
CA ALA A 36 -24.02 0.41 12.74
C ALA A 36 -23.21 -0.80 12.23
N THR A 37 -23.89 -1.93 12.05
CA THR A 37 -23.50 -2.89 11.02
C THR A 37 -23.78 -2.22 9.68
N SER A 38 -22.75 -1.68 9.04
CA SER A 38 -22.80 -1.36 7.61
C SER A 38 -21.48 -1.76 6.98
N ALA A 39 -21.55 -2.60 5.94
CA ALA A 39 -20.43 -2.82 5.05
C ALA A 39 -20.07 -1.46 4.40
N PRO A 40 -18.79 -1.08 4.25
CA PRO A 40 -18.45 0.19 3.65
C PRO A 40 -18.87 0.19 2.17
N SER A 41 -19.87 1.01 1.83
CA SER A 41 -20.35 1.27 0.48
C SER A 41 -19.40 2.22 -0.28
N SER A 42 -18.79 1.66 -1.33
CA SER A 42 -18.25 2.27 -2.56
C SER A 42 -17.75 3.72 -2.54
N SER A 43 -16.46 3.86 -2.28
CA SER A 43 -15.55 4.88 -2.83
C SER A 43 -14.34 4.13 -3.41
N PRO A 44 -13.70 4.52 -4.52
CA PRO A 44 -12.51 3.84 -5.02
C PRO A 44 -11.45 3.87 -3.91
N PRO A 45 -11.16 2.73 -3.26
CA PRO A 45 -10.37 2.76 -2.05
C PRO A 45 -8.92 3.06 -2.44
N LEU A 46 -8.35 4.13 -1.89
CA LEU A 46 -6.93 4.42 -2.07
C LEU A 46 -6.12 3.54 -1.12
N ARG A 47 -5.07 2.93 -1.65
CA ARG A 47 -4.17 2.11 -0.85
C ARG A 47 -2.73 2.53 -1.01
N VAL A 48 -2.01 2.65 0.08
CA VAL A 48 -0.54 2.76 0.09
C VAL A 48 0.02 1.40 0.48
N PRO A 49 0.51 0.57 -0.45
CA PRO A 49 1.21 -0.67 -0.12
C PRO A 49 2.62 -0.36 0.36
N GLY A 50 3.08 -1.01 1.42
CA GLY A 50 4.45 -0.81 1.89
C GLY A 50 4.90 -1.79 2.95
N SER A 51 6.22 -1.89 3.13
CA SER A 51 6.79 -2.69 4.23
C SER A 51 6.76 -1.95 5.56
N PHE A 52 6.69 -0.61 5.55
CA PHE A 52 6.62 0.28 6.71
C PHE A 52 7.61 -0.08 7.82
N ASN A 53 8.88 -0.17 7.43
CA ASN A 53 9.97 -0.57 8.32
C ASN A 53 11.15 0.42 8.24
N PRO A 54 11.01 1.65 8.79
CA PRO A 54 9.84 2.20 9.49
C PRO A 54 8.84 2.94 8.57
N LEU A 55 7.70 3.33 9.12
CA LEU A 55 6.79 4.31 8.52
C LEU A 55 7.40 5.72 8.67
N HIS A 56 7.78 6.33 7.55
CA HIS A 56 8.38 7.67 7.50
C HIS A 56 7.51 8.71 6.76
N ASP A 57 7.97 9.96 6.75
CA ASP A 57 7.20 11.10 6.23
C ASP A 57 6.84 10.99 4.75
N GLY A 58 7.71 10.42 3.92
CA GLY A 58 7.39 10.13 2.52
C GLY A 58 6.09 9.35 2.36
N HIS A 59 5.87 8.31 3.17
CA HIS A 59 4.61 7.55 3.13
C HIS A 59 3.40 8.38 3.58
N ARG A 60 3.57 9.18 4.64
CA ARG A 60 2.50 10.04 5.18
C ARG A 60 2.11 11.14 4.19
N GLN A 61 3.10 11.75 3.54
CA GLN A 61 2.88 12.79 2.55
C GLN A 61 2.24 12.24 1.26
N MET A 62 2.69 11.08 0.75
CA MET A 62 2.00 10.44 -0.38
C MET A 62 0.52 10.19 -0.07
N ALA A 63 0.21 9.71 1.14
CA ALA A 63 -1.18 9.52 1.57
C ALA A 63 -1.95 10.84 1.64
N ALA A 64 -1.37 11.88 2.24
CA ALA A 64 -2.02 13.19 2.38
C ALA A 64 -2.29 13.86 1.02
N VAL A 65 -1.30 13.85 0.11
CA VAL A 65 -1.45 14.39 -1.25
C VAL A 65 -2.49 13.59 -2.03
N ALA A 66 -2.43 12.26 -1.99
CA ALA A 66 -3.42 11.43 -2.67
C ALA A 66 -4.85 11.67 -2.16
N GLN A 67 -5.02 11.82 -0.86
CA GLN A 67 -6.31 12.17 -0.25
C GLN A 67 -6.80 13.55 -0.70
N THR A 68 -5.90 14.54 -0.77
CA THR A 68 -6.23 15.90 -1.23
C THR A 68 -6.65 15.93 -2.70
N LEU A 69 -5.87 15.28 -3.57
CA LEU A 69 -6.11 15.27 -5.01
C LEU A 69 -7.40 14.54 -5.40
N THR A 70 -7.78 13.51 -4.65
CA THR A 70 -8.89 12.63 -5.02
C THR A 70 -10.14 12.83 -4.16
N GLY A 71 -10.02 13.46 -2.98
CA GLY A 71 -11.10 13.58 -2.00
C GLY A 71 -11.48 12.26 -1.29
N HIS A 72 -10.71 11.18 -1.46
CA HIS A 72 -11.03 9.86 -0.91
C HIS A 72 -10.11 9.46 0.26
N PRO A 73 -10.59 8.67 1.22
CA PRO A 73 -9.77 8.21 2.34
C PRO A 73 -8.70 7.20 1.89
N VAL A 74 -7.53 7.29 2.52
CA VAL A 74 -6.39 6.40 2.26
C VAL A 74 -6.26 5.32 3.33
N THR A 75 -6.06 4.07 2.90
CA THR A 75 -5.71 2.95 3.78
C THR A 75 -4.29 2.46 3.48
N PHE A 76 -3.49 2.28 4.52
CA PHE A 76 -2.18 1.63 4.35
C PHE A 76 -2.34 0.12 4.28
N GLU A 77 -1.51 -0.55 3.48
CA GLU A 77 -1.54 -1.99 3.31
C GLU A 77 -0.16 -2.61 3.56
N LEU A 78 -0.10 -3.55 4.50
CA LEU A 78 1.12 -4.29 4.86
C LEU A 78 0.93 -5.78 4.53
N SER A 79 1.72 -6.29 3.59
CA SER A 79 1.84 -7.74 3.38
C SER A 79 2.76 -8.35 4.44
N ILE A 80 2.32 -9.42 5.10
CA ILE A 80 3.15 -10.16 6.06
C ILE A 80 4.06 -11.19 5.39
N GLU A 81 3.76 -11.52 4.14
CA GLU A 81 4.64 -12.33 3.31
C GLU A 81 5.46 -11.44 2.37
N ASN A 82 6.66 -11.90 2.03
CA ASN A 82 7.53 -11.25 1.07
C ASN A 82 8.17 -12.32 0.18
N VAL A 83 8.29 -12.05 -1.13
CA VAL A 83 8.77 -13.02 -2.13
C VAL A 83 10.16 -13.58 -1.75
N ASP A 84 11.00 -12.76 -1.10
CA ASP A 84 12.41 -13.05 -0.85
C ASP A 84 12.79 -13.12 0.64
N LYS A 85 11.82 -13.08 1.58
CA LYS A 85 12.09 -13.10 3.03
C LYS A 85 11.15 -14.06 3.75
N PRO A 86 11.58 -14.67 4.87
CA PRO A 86 10.68 -15.42 5.73
C PRO A 86 9.50 -14.53 6.14
N THR A 87 8.33 -15.15 6.26
CA THR A 87 7.10 -14.50 6.76
C THR A 87 7.41 -13.74 8.04
N LEU A 88 6.91 -12.51 8.16
CA LEU A 88 7.15 -11.69 9.34
C LEU A 88 6.67 -12.43 10.60
N GLY A 89 7.54 -12.49 11.61
CA GLY A 89 7.14 -12.98 12.93
C GLY A 89 6.10 -12.07 13.57
N GLU A 90 5.29 -12.63 14.47
CA GLU A 90 4.20 -11.90 15.14
C GLU A 90 4.68 -10.59 15.78
N ALA A 91 5.81 -10.63 16.50
CA ALA A 91 6.39 -9.45 17.13
C ALA A 91 6.71 -8.32 16.13
N GLU A 92 7.19 -8.66 14.94
CA GLU A 92 7.52 -7.69 13.89
C GLU A 92 6.25 -7.13 13.24
N ILE A 93 5.23 -7.97 13.02
CA ILE A 93 3.92 -7.53 12.54
C ILE A 93 3.31 -6.55 13.55
N VAL A 94 3.28 -6.91 14.83
CA VAL A 94 2.77 -6.06 15.92
C VAL A 94 3.55 -4.74 15.99
N ARG A 95 4.89 -4.79 15.92
CA ARG A 95 5.74 -3.58 15.91
C ARG A 95 5.37 -2.66 14.75
N ARG A 96 5.20 -3.19 13.54
CA ARG A 96 4.84 -2.38 12.37
C ARG A 96 3.43 -1.82 12.46
N CYS A 97 2.47 -2.60 12.96
CA CYS A 97 1.08 -2.17 13.15
C CYS A 97 0.97 -1.00 14.14
N ARG A 98 1.78 -1.00 15.21
CA ARG A 98 1.76 0.07 16.23
C ARG A 98 2.01 1.46 15.66
N GLN A 99 2.76 1.58 14.56
CA GLN A 99 3.04 2.87 13.90
C GLN A 99 1.79 3.55 13.31
N PHE A 100 0.69 2.82 13.14
CA PHE A 100 -0.53 3.30 12.50
C PHE A 100 -1.65 3.63 13.50
N LEU A 101 -1.56 3.11 14.72
CA LEU A 101 -2.61 3.28 15.74
C LEU A 101 -2.82 4.77 16.07
N GLY A 102 -4.08 5.21 16.04
CA GLY A 102 -4.43 6.62 16.28
C GLY A 102 -4.10 7.59 15.14
N HIS A 103 -3.49 7.13 14.04
CA HIS A 103 -3.04 8.00 12.94
C HIS A 103 -3.68 7.64 11.60
N HIS A 104 -3.61 6.37 11.19
CA HIS A 104 -4.07 5.94 9.87
C HIS A 104 -4.64 4.51 9.91
N PRO A 105 -5.66 4.19 9.10
CA PRO A 105 -6.13 2.82 8.98
C PRO A 105 -5.09 1.94 8.29
N LEU A 106 -4.93 0.71 8.79
CA LEU A 106 -4.02 -0.28 8.24
C LEU A 106 -4.78 -1.57 7.92
N VAL A 107 -4.44 -2.19 6.80
CA VAL A 107 -4.89 -3.53 6.45
C VAL A 107 -3.70 -4.47 6.28
N LEU A 108 -3.76 -5.64 6.92
CA LEU A 108 -2.78 -6.70 6.74
C LEU A 108 -3.27 -7.68 5.69
N THR A 109 -2.36 -8.07 4.80
CA THR A 109 -2.60 -9.11 3.78
C THR A 109 -1.44 -10.10 3.71
N ARG A 110 -1.63 -11.14 2.90
CA ARG A 110 -0.57 -12.07 2.48
C ARG A 110 -0.22 -11.88 1.00
N ALA A 111 -0.73 -10.81 0.38
CA ALA A 111 -0.55 -10.56 -1.05
C ALA A 111 0.80 -9.90 -1.28
N GLN A 112 1.75 -10.64 -1.84
CA GLN A 112 3.09 -10.17 -2.13
C GLN A 112 3.10 -9.32 -3.40
N LYS A 113 2.35 -9.73 -4.41
CA LYS A 113 2.30 -9.09 -5.73
C LYS A 113 1.12 -8.14 -5.86
N PHE A 114 1.27 -7.10 -6.67
CA PHE A 114 0.17 -6.16 -6.93
C PHE A 114 -1.05 -6.83 -7.55
N ALA A 115 -0.89 -7.84 -8.41
CA ALA A 115 -2.02 -8.59 -8.96
C ALA A 115 -2.81 -9.36 -7.88
N GLU A 116 -2.15 -9.83 -6.81
CA GLU A 116 -2.82 -10.47 -5.66
C GLU A 116 -3.54 -9.42 -4.83
N LYS A 117 -2.91 -8.25 -4.60
CA LYS A 117 -3.53 -7.11 -3.91
C LYS A 117 -4.78 -6.63 -4.67
N ALA A 118 -4.72 -6.58 -6.00
CA ALA A 118 -5.85 -6.21 -6.86
C ALA A 118 -7.03 -7.17 -6.69
N ARG A 119 -6.78 -8.48 -6.59
CA ARG A 119 -7.82 -9.51 -6.34
C ARG A 119 -8.46 -9.36 -4.96
N LEU A 120 -7.68 -9.01 -3.94
CA LEU A 120 -8.22 -8.71 -2.60
C LEU A 120 -9.02 -7.40 -2.58
N PHE A 121 -8.66 -6.45 -3.44
CA PHE A 121 -9.20 -5.10 -3.45
C PHE A 121 -9.55 -4.59 -4.86
N PRO A 122 -10.59 -5.14 -5.50
CA PRO A 122 -11.01 -4.67 -6.82
C PRO A 122 -11.37 -3.18 -6.82
N GLY A 123 -11.05 -2.47 -7.90
CA GLY A 123 -11.33 -1.04 -8.07
C GLY A 123 -10.45 -0.10 -7.26
N THR A 124 -9.41 -0.62 -6.58
CA THR A 124 -8.50 0.19 -5.78
C THR A 124 -7.54 0.99 -6.66
N THR A 125 -7.22 2.22 -6.23
CA THR A 125 -6.10 2.97 -6.77
C THR A 125 -4.92 2.82 -5.81
N PHE A 126 -3.84 2.19 -6.29
CA PHE A 126 -2.62 2.02 -5.53
C PHE A 126 -1.74 3.27 -5.61
N ILE A 127 -1.39 3.81 -4.46
CA ILE A 127 -0.46 4.92 -4.29
C ILE A 127 0.95 4.33 -4.21
N VAL A 128 1.79 4.66 -5.19
CA VAL A 128 3.12 4.07 -5.35
C VAL A 128 4.14 5.12 -5.79
N GLY A 129 5.41 4.93 -5.42
CA GLY A 129 6.51 5.71 -5.98
C GLY A 129 6.98 5.21 -7.35
N ALA A 130 7.77 6.03 -8.05
CA ALA A 130 8.40 5.75 -9.33
C ALA A 130 9.11 4.37 -9.39
N ASP A 131 9.94 4.07 -8.40
CA ASP A 131 10.68 2.78 -8.33
C ASP A 131 9.72 1.58 -8.26
N THR A 132 8.58 1.75 -7.58
CA THR A 132 7.62 0.65 -7.42
C THR A 132 6.84 0.42 -8.71
N ILE A 133 6.37 1.47 -9.39
CA ILE A 133 5.65 1.27 -10.66
C ILE A 133 6.55 0.71 -11.75
N GLN A 134 7.83 1.09 -11.77
CA GLN A 134 8.83 0.53 -12.68
C GLN A 134 8.97 -0.98 -12.47
N ARG A 135 9.00 -1.46 -11.22
CA ARG A 135 9.02 -2.91 -10.94
C ARG A 135 7.74 -3.61 -11.37
N VAL A 136 6.57 -3.00 -11.15
CA VAL A 136 5.28 -3.55 -11.59
C VAL A 136 5.24 -3.74 -13.11
N GLY A 137 5.81 -2.79 -13.86
CA GLY A 137 5.90 -2.83 -15.32
C GLY A 137 7.07 -3.62 -15.90
N ASN A 138 7.91 -4.26 -15.07
CA ASN A 138 9.09 -4.97 -15.53
C ASN A 138 8.88 -6.49 -15.49
N SER A 139 8.93 -7.14 -16.65
CA SER A 139 8.71 -8.58 -16.80
C SER A 139 9.70 -9.45 -16.02
N GLY A 140 10.89 -8.93 -15.68
CA GLY A 140 11.90 -9.63 -14.87
C GLY A 140 11.47 -9.92 -13.42
N TYR A 141 10.41 -9.25 -12.93
CA TYR A 141 9.81 -9.53 -11.62
C TYR A 141 8.73 -10.62 -11.65
N TYR A 142 8.52 -11.25 -12.81
CA TYR A 142 7.52 -12.29 -13.02
C TYR A 142 8.21 -13.60 -13.42
N LYS A 143 7.59 -14.74 -13.08
CA LYS A 143 8.21 -16.05 -13.33
C LYS A 143 8.35 -16.34 -14.82
N CYS A 144 7.41 -15.82 -15.62
CA CYS A 144 7.41 -15.94 -17.07
C CYS A 144 6.62 -14.79 -17.70
N ALA A 145 6.70 -14.66 -19.02
CA ALA A 145 5.97 -13.65 -19.79
C ALA A 145 4.45 -13.78 -19.63
N ALA A 146 3.92 -15.00 -19.53
CA ALA A 146 2.49 -15.24 -19.34
C ALA A 146 2.00 -14.69 -17.98
N ASP A 147 2.77 -14.89 -16.90
CA ASP A 147 2.47 -14.31 -15.58
C ASP A 147 2.46 -12.78 -15.61
N PHE A 148 3.37 -12.17 -16.37
CA PHE A 148 3.42 -10.72 -16.54
C PHE A 148 2.18 -10.20 -17.25
N VAL A 149 1.82 -10.79 -18.40
CA VAL A 149 0.61 -10.41 -19.15
C VAL A 149 -0.64 -10.61 -18.28
N ALA A 150 -0.76 -11.75 -17.60
CA ALA A 150 -1.88 -12.02 -16.71
C ALA A 150 -1.98 -11.02 -15.56
N ALA A 151 -0.86 -10.51 -15.05
CA ALA A 151 -0.86 -9.45 -14.04
C ALA A 151 -1.35 -8.11 -14.60
N LEU A 152 -0.94 -7.74 -15.82
CA LEU A 152 -1.43 -6.53 -16.48
C LEU A 152 -2.92 -6.60 -16.75
N ASP A 153 -3.40 -7.74 -17.26
CA ASP A 153 -4.82 -7.99 -17.52
C ASP A 153 -5.63 -7.96 -16.22
N CYS A 154 -5.10 -8.53 -15.12
CA CYS A 154 -5.70 -8.45 -13.80
C CYS A 154 -5.98 -7.00 -13.36
N PHE A 155 -5.05 -6.06 -13.61
CA PHE A 155 -5.28 -4.65 -13.28
C PHE A 155 -6.37 -4.02 -14.14
N VAL A 156 -6.48 -4.44 -15.41
CA VAL A 156 -7.51 -3.95 -16.31
C VAL A 156 -8.89 -4.47 -15.88
N ASP A 157 -9.01 -5.78 -15.72
CA ASP A 157 -10.26 -6.47 -15.43
C ASP A 157 -10.84 -6.08 -14.07
N LEU A 158 -9.99 -5.88 -13.07
CA LEU A 158 -10.40 -5.46 -11.73
C LEU A 158 -10.52 -3.94 -11.57
N ASN A 159 -10.38 -3.19 -12.67
CA ASN A 159 -10.41 -1.73 -12.69
C ASN A 159 -9.45 -1.07 -11.69
N CYS A 160 -8.28 -1.66 -11.46
CA CYS A 160 -7.26 -1.09 -10.60
C CYS A 160 -6.50 0.02 -11.34
N ARG A 161 -6.02 0.98 -10.57
CA ARG A 161 -5.22 2.12 -11.07
C ARG A 161 -4.00 2.34 -10.18
N PHE A 162 -3.06 3.14 -10.67
CA PHE A 162 -1.86 3.52 -9.93
C PHE A 162 -1.75 5.04 -9.90
N LEU A 163 -1.71 5.63 -8.70
CA LEU A 163 -1.34 7.02 -8.50
C LEU A 163 0.17 7.06 -8.22
N VAL A 164 0.94 7.58 -9.17
CA VAL A 164 2.39 7.46 -9.24
C VAL A 164 3.02 8.77 -8.77
N PHE A 165 3.77 8.67 -7.68
CA PHE A 165 4.58 9.74 -7.13
C PHE A 165 5.99 9.64 -7.70
N GLY A 166 6.43 10.70 -8.39
CA GLY A 166 7.80 10.79 -8.85
C GLY A 166 8.79 10.85 -7.69
N ARG A 167 10.07 10.64 -8.01
CA ARG A 167 11.18 10.79 -7.06
C ARG A 167 12.14 11.85 -7.56
N HIS A 168 12.80 12.55 -6.64
CA HIS A 168 13.92 13.40 -6.99
C HIS A 168 15.21 12.57 -6.97
N ASP A 169 16.01 12.64 -8.03
CA ASP A 169 17.30 11.97 -8.15
C ASP A 169 18.37 13.03 -8.41
N ILE A 170 19.13 13.38 -7.37
CA ILE A 170 20.19 14.40 -7.28
C ILE A 170 19.81 15.77 -7.88
N ASP A 171 19.63 15.88 -9.20
CA ASP A 171 19.32 17.11 -9.94
C ASP A 171 18.12 16.96 -10.92
N LYS A 172 17.41 15.84 -10.92
CA LYS A 172 16.31 15.59 -11.85
C LYS A 172 15.11 14.91 -11.19
N PHE A 173 13.92 15.44 -11.47
CA PHE A 173 12.67 14.76 -11.16
C PHE A 173 12.45 13.60 -12.14
N VAL A 174 12.29 12.40 -11.58
CA VAL A 174 11.94 11.17 -12.30
C VAL A 174 10.45 10.94 -12.13
N GLY A 175 9.70 11.48 -13.09
CA GLY A 175 8.25 11.32 -13.24
C GLY A 175 7.84 10.10 -14.07
N LEU A 176 6.54 9.82 -14.13
CA LEU A 176 5.95 8.68 -14.87
C LEU A 176 6.35 8.68 -16.35
N ASP A 177 6.48 9.85 -16.97
CA ASP A 177 6.87 9.98 -18.38
C ASP A 177 8.28 9.46 -18.69
N SER A 178 9.16 9.47 -17.69
CA SER A 178 10.52 8.94 -17.84
C SER A 178 10.65 7.43 -17.61
N ILE A 179 9.58 6.77 -17.14
CA ILE A 179 9.60 5.35 -16.78
C ILE A 179 9.09 4.51 -17.96
N PRO A 180 9.89 3.56 -18.49
CA PRO A 180 9.43 2.65 -19.53
C PRO A 180 8.39 1.69 -18.93
N LEU A 181 7.13 1.82 -19.37
CA LEU A 181 6.01 0.97 -18.94
C LEU A 181 5.27 0.45 -20.18
N PRO A 182 4.76 -0.80 -20.16
CA PRO A 182 3.86 -1.27 -21.20
C PRO A 182 2.60 -0.40 -21.28
N ASP A 183 2.08 -0.15 -22.49
CA ASP A 183 0.91 0.71 -22.72
C ASP A 183 -0.30 0.34 -21.85
N ARG A 184 -0.51 -0.97 -21.67
CA ARG A 184 -1.59 -1.51 -20.81
C ARG A 184 -1.48 -0.99 -19.37
N LEU A 185 -0.28 -0.94 -18.82
CA LEU A 185 -0.05 -0.43 -17.46
C LEU A 185 -0.04 1.09 -17.45
N ARG A 186 0.57 1.74 -18.45
CA ARG A 186 0.62 3.20 -18.58
C ARG A 186 -0.78 3.82 -18.60
N GLY A 187 -1.72 3.21 -19.33
CA GLY A 187 -3.14 3.65 -19.34
C GLY A 187 -3.88 3.51 -18.00
N ARG A 188 -3.28 2.83 -17.01
CA ARG A 188 -3.80 2.71 -15.64
C ARG A 188 -3.08 3.61 -14.63
N CYS A 189 -2.03 4.30 -15.05
CA CYS A 189 -1.26 5.19 -14.19
C CYS A 189 -1.79 6.62 -14.26
N ILE A 190 -1.74 7.33 -13.15
CA ILE A 190 -1.99 8.77 -13.01
C ILE A 190 -0.75 9.33 -12.35
N GLU A 191 -0.09 10.30 -12.98
CA GLU A 191 1.07 10.97 -12.41
C GLU A 191 0.65 12.05 -11.42
N VAL A 192 1.36 12.13 -10.28
CA VAL A 192 1.32 13.28 -9.39
C VAL A 192 2.40 14.25 -9.84
N ALA A 193 1.99 15.49 -10.14
CA ALA A 193 2.91 16.54 -10.59
C ALA A 193 3.97 16.85 -9.52
N GLU A 194 5.18 17.21 -9.95
CA GLU A 194 6.27 17.62 -9.06
C GLU A 194 5.87 18.79 -8.14
N SER A 195 5.02 19.71 -8.62
CA SER A 195 4.50 20.82 -7.82
C SER A 195 3.62 20.39 -6.64
N GLU A 196 3.00 19.21 -6.73
CA GLU A 196 2.12 18.64 -5.70
C GLU A 196 2.90 17.77 -4.70
N PHE A 197 4.04 17.22 -5.12
CA PHE A 197 4.85 16.35 -4.28
C PHE A 197 6.33 16.36 -4.67
N ARG A 198 7.16 16.73 -3.69
CA ARG A 198 8.61 16.64 -3.74
C ARG A 198 9.11 16.02 -2.45
N MET A 199 9.76 14.85 -2.54
CA MET A 199 10.35 14.18 -1.39
C MET A 199 11.73 13.64 -1.70
N ASP A 200 12.68 13.96 -0.81
CA ASP A 200 14.11 13.65 -0.93
C ASP A 200 14.55 12.52 0.04
N ILE A 201 13.62 11.75 0.64
CA ILE A 201 13.93 10.76 1.70
C ILE A 201 13.37 9.35 1.38
N SER A 202 14.22 8.33 1.44
CA SER A 202 13.88 6.91 1.33
C SER A 202 13.96 6.16 2.69
N SER A 203 13.19 5.08 2.85
CA SER A 203 13.25 4.19 4.03
C SER A 203 14.63 3.54 4.25
N THR A 204 15.46 3.47 3.20
CA THR A 204 16.76 2.80 3.26
C THR A 204 17.81 3.70 3.91
N GLU A 205 17.75 5.01 3.64
CA GLU A 205 18.61 6.01 4.29
C GLU A 205 18.35 6.07 5.80
N LEU A 206 17.08 6.03 6.21
CA LEU A 206 16.70 6.06 7.63
C LEU A 206 17.13 4.82 8.45
N ARG A 207 17.54 3.73 7.79
CA ARG A 207 18.10 2.54 8.47
C ARG A 207 19.61 2.65 8.68
N GLY A 208 20.30 3.54 7.96
CA GLY A 208 21.74 3.77 8.09
C GLY A 208 22.12 4.68 9.25
N ASP A 209 21.20 5.55 9.70
CA ASP A 209 21.45 6.52 10.78
C ASP A 209 20.99 6.04 12.18
N ALA A 210 20.49 4.82 12.26
CA ALA A 210 20.06 4.19 13.51
C ALA A 210 20.99 3.02 13.86
N GLU A 211 22.27 3.32 14.05
CA GLU A 211 23.24 2.43 14.70
C GLU A 211 23.86 3.13 15.92
#